data_AF-V4XZB0-F1
#
_entry.id   AF-V4XZB0-F1
#
_cell.length_a   1.000
_cell.length_b   1.000
_cell.length_c   1.000
_cell.angle_alpha   90.00
_cell.angle_beta   90.00
_cell.angle_gamma   90.00
#
_symmetry.space_group_name_H-M   'P 1'
#
loop_
_entity.id
_entity.type
_entity.pdbx_description
1 polymer ?
#
loop_
_entity_poly.entity_id
_entity_poly.type
_entity_poly.pdbx_seq_one_letter_code
_entity_poly.pdbx_strand_id
1 'polypeptide(L)'
;GEHLDDWTWMVYPWNFLEDMCDLVSGAMETADRDAFTDDDLRGLLDANHDIGRMELEVAQPGRFGEILREMERRGLIEPAGSDPQAWRLA
;
A
#
# COMPACT_ATOMS: atom_id res chain seq x y z
N GLY A 1 16.60 23.86 16.36
CA GLY A 1 16.14 22.93 15.32
C GLY A 1 15.96 21.62 16.01
N GLU A 2 14.73 21.14 16.12
CA GLU A 2 14.45 19.87 16.78
C GLU A 2 14.83 18.75 15.80
N HIS A 3 15.71 17.85 16.25
CA HIS A 3 16.01 16.59 15.57
C HIS A 3 14.77 15.70 15.72
N LEU A 4 14.18 15.29 14.61
CA LEU A 4 13.26 14.15 14.60
C LEU A 4 14.16 12.91 14.58
N ASP A 5 14.39 12.32 15.75
CA ASP A 5 15.19 11.09 15.92
C ASP A 5 14.44 9.83 15.40
N ASP A 6 13.16 9.94 15.04
CA ASP A 6 12.36 8.88 14.43
C ASP A 6 11.78 9.33 13.08
N TRP A 7 12.13 8.63 12.00
CA TRP A 7 11.57 8.90 10.66
C TRP A 7 10.17 8.29 10.56
N THR A 8 9.14 9.09 10.82
CA THR A 8 7.75 8.73 10.52
C THR A 8 7.41 9.09 9.07
N TRP A 9 6.83 8.15 8.32
CA TRP A 9 6.30 8.40 6.99
C TRP A 9 5.12 9.39 7.07
N MET A 10 5.33 10.64 6.63
CA MET A 10 4.27 11.65 6.57
C MET A 10 3.57 11.59 5.21
N VAL A 11 2.37 11.03 5.19
CA VAL A 11 1.50 11.05 4.01
C VAL A 11 0.67 12.32 4.02
N TYR A 12 0.90 13.21 3.07
CA TYR A 12 0.12 14.44 2.97
C TYR A 12 -1.17 14.25 2.17
N PRO A 13 -2.27 14.96 2.49
CA PRO A 13 -3.55 14.77 1.79
C PRO A 13 -3.49 14.94 0.27
N TRP A 14 -2.60 15.81 -0.22
CA TRP A 14 -2.44 16.12 -1.64
C TRP A 14 -1.56 15.11 -2.40
N ASN A 15 -0.73 14.34 -1.69
CA ASN A 15 0.12 13.31 -2.30
C ASN A 15 -0.27 11.88 -1.92
N PHE A 16 -1.37 11.74 -1.17
CA PHE A 16 -1.76 10.47 -0.56
C PHE A 16 -1.74 9.29 -1.52
N LEU A 17 -2.27 9.44 -2.73
CA LEU A 17 -2.37 8.33 -3.66
C LEU A 17 -0.98 7.87 -4.16
N GLU A 18 -0.06 8.82 -4.38
CA GLU A 18 1.30 8.50 -4.82
C GLU A 18 2.11 7.89 -3.67
N ASP A 19 2.08 8.53 -2.50
CA ASP A 19 2.78 8.02 -1.31
C ASP A 19 2.31 6.59 -0.98
N MET A 20 1.00 6.32 -1.05
CA MET A 20 0.49 4.97 -0.80
C MET A 20 0.87 3.97 -1.89
N CYS A 21 0.95 4.38 -3.16
CA CYS A 21 1.47 3.49 -4.21
C CYS A 21 2.93 3.10 -3.91
N ASP A 22 3.77 4.07 -3.53
CA ASP A 22 5.17 3.83 -3.23
C ASP A 22 5.34 2.93 -2.00
N LEU A 23 4.56 3.17 -0.94
CA LEU A 23 4.57 2.34 0.26
C LEU A 23 4.12 0.90 -0.02
N VAL A 24 3.05 0.70 -0.79
CA VAL A 24 2.58 -0.65 -1.14
C VAL A 24 3.60 -1.36 -2.01
N SER A 25 4.14 -0.72 -3.05
CA SER A 25 5.16 -1.32 -3.91
C SER A 25 6.42 -1.69 -3.12
N GLY A 26 6.94 -0.79 -2.28
CA GLY A 26 8.11 -1.08 -1.45
C GLY A 26 7.86 -2.21 -0.43
N ALA A 27 6.64 -2.29 0.10
CA ALA A 27 6.26 -3.39 0.98
C ALA A 27 6.15 -4.74 0.24
N MET A 28 5.69 -4.74 -1.02
CA MET A 28 5.70 -5.93 -1.87
C MET A 28 7.12 -6.37 -2.26
N GLU A 29 8.01 -5.41 -2.60
CA GLU A 29 9.40 -5.69 -2.97
C GLU A 29 10.22 -6.34 -1.84
N THR A 30 9.89 -5.99 -0.59
CA THR A 30 10.58 -6.51 0.59
C THR A 30 10.04 -7.87 1.07
N ALA A 31 8.87 -8.28 0.56
CA ALA A 31 8.24 -9.54 0.93
C ALA A 31 8.75 -10.71 0.06
N ASP A 32 9.06 -11.84 0.70
CA ASP A 32 9.49 -13.08 0.01
C ASP A 32 8.29 -13.87 -0.57
N ARG A 33 7.47 -13.19 -1.39
CA ARG A 33 6.24 -13.74 -2.00
C ARG A 33 5.99 -13.08 -3.36
N ASP A 34 5.46 -13.85 -4.30
CA ASP A 34 5.16 -13.36 -5.67
C ASP A 34 3.71 -12.89 -5.87
N ALA A 35 2.81 -13.15 -4.91
CA ALA A 35 1.39 -12.82 -5.03
C ALA A 35 0.77 -12.47 -3.67
N PHE A 36 -0.09 -11.46 -3.69
CA PHE A 36 -0.67 -10.83 -2.52
C PHE A 36 -2.15 -10.59 -2.71
N THR A 37 -2.93 -10.94 -1.69
CA THR A 37 -4.32 -10.49 -1.58
C THR A 37 -4.39 -9.07 -1.02
N ASP A 38 -5.52 -8.42 -1.18
CA ASP A 38 -5.86 -7.16 -0.52
C ASP A 38 -5.60 -7.17 1.01
N ASP A 39 -5.82 -8.32 1.67
CA ASP A 39 -5.56 -8.48 3.10
C ASP A 39 -4.06 -8.65 3.41
N ASP A 40 -3.32 -9.37 2.54
CA ASP A 40 -1.86 -9.48 2.66
C ASP A 40 -1.21 -8.10 2.57
N LEU A 41 -1.60 -7.28 1.57
CA LEU A 41 -1.04 -5.95 1.35
C LEU A 41 -1.32 -4.99 2.52
N ARG A 42 -2.53 -5.05 3.10
CA ARG A 42 -2.84 -4.29 4.33
C ARG A 42 -1.99 -4.75 5.51
N GLY A 43 -1.75 -6.06 5.65
CA GLY A 43 -0.87 -6.59 6.69
C GLY A 43 0.58 -6.15 6.52
N LEU A 44 1.07 -6.05 5.28
CA LEU A 44 2.42 -5.55 4.98
C LEU A 44 2.58 -4.06 5.33
N LEU A 45 1.58 -3.24 5.02
CA LEU A 45 1.59 -1.81 5.38
C LEU A 45 1.59 -1.59 6.89
N ASP A 46 0.81 -2.37 7.63
CA ASP A 46 0.80 -2.35 9.09
C ASP A 46 2.17 -2.75 9.66
N ALA A 47 2.74 -3.86 9.18
CA ALA A 47 4.02 -4.37 9.65
C ALA A 47 5.22 -3.45 9.33
N ASN A 48 5.22 -2.79 8.17
CA ASN A 48 6.37 -2.03 7.69
C ASN A 48 6.27 -0.53 8.03
N HIS A 49 5.05 0.01 8.15
CA HIS A 49 4.81 1.44 8.22
C HIS A 49 3.82 1.86 9.33
N ASP A 50 3.33 0.92 10.14
CA ASP A 50 2.32 1.15 11.19
C ASP A 50 1.02 1.76 10.64
N ILE A 51 0.69 1.44 9.38
CA ILE A 51 -0.54 1.90 8.71
C ILE A 51 -1.61 0.82 8.86
N GLY A 52 -2.40 0.94 9.91
CA GLY A 52 -3.41 -0.05 10.28
C GLY A 52 -4.69 0.00 9.44
N ARG A 53 -5.42 -1.12 9.41
CA ARG A 53 -6.75 -1.26 8.75
C ARG A 53 -7.74 -0.18 9.20
N MET A 54 -7.70 0.23 10.47
CA MET A 54 -8.64 1.22 11.03
C MET A 54 -8.33 2.65 10.58
N GLU A 55 -7.07 3.05 10.41
CA GLU A 55 -6.74 4.43 10.02
C GLU A 55 -7.12 4.75 8.56
N LEU A 56 -6.98 3.77 7.68
CA LEU A 56 -7.40 3.90 6.27
C LEU A 56 -8.93 3.79 6.10
N GLU A 57 -9.60 2.83 6.75
CA GLU A 57 -11.03 2.58 6.52
C GLU A 57 -11.99 3.43 7.37
N VAL A 58 -11.59 3.88 8.56
CA VAL A 58 -12.44 4.75 9.42
C VAL A 58 -12.56 6.15 8.84
N ALA A 59 -11.49 6.65 8.21
CA ALA A 59 -11.51 7.95 7.56
C ALA A 59 -12.25 7.91 6.21
N GLN A 60 -12.02 6.87 5.39
CA GLN A 60 -12.52 6.81 4.00
C GLN A 60 -12.73 5.37 3.50
N PRO A 61 -13.97 4.85 3.58
CA PRO A 61 -14.30 3.52 3.06
C PRO A 61 -13.94 3.35 1.57
N GLY A 62 -13.27 2.25 1.24
CA GLY A 62 -12.94 1.89 -0.15
C GLY A 62 -11.69 2.56 -0.74
N ARG A 63 -11.00 3.41 0.03
CA ARG A 63 -9.79 4.12 -0.43
C ARG A 63 -8.65 3.18 -0.78
N PHE A 64 -8.51 2.04 -0.08
CA PHE A 64 -7.48 1.05 -0.43
C PHE A 64 -7.67 0.46 -1.84
N GLY A 65 -8.91 0.17 -2.23
CA GLY A 65 -9.20 -0.29 -3.58
C GLY A 65 -8.94 0.79 -4.65
N GLU A 66 -8.99 2.08 -4.31
CA GLU A 66 -8.60 3.16 -5.22
C GLU A 66 -7.09 3.18 -5.45
N ILE A 67 -6.30 2.96 -4.39
CA ILE A 67 -4.85 2.83 -4.48
C ILE A 67 -4.47 1.67 -5.41
N LEU A 68 -5.04 0.47 -5.21
CA LEU A 68 -4.75 -0.69 -6.05
C LEU A 68 -5.14 -0.46 -7.52
N ARG A 69 -6.29 0.16 -7.79
CA ARG A 69 -6.68 0.53 -9.16
C ARG A 69 -5.70 1.54 -9.79
N GLU A 70 -5.22 2.50 -9.01
CA GLU A 70 -4.23 3.45 -9.50
C GLU A 70 -2.87 2.78 -9.77
N MET A 71 -2.44 1.88 -8.88
CA MET A 71 -1.22 1.09 -9.07
C MET A 71 -1.29 0.25 -10.34
N GLU A 72 -2.41 -0.44 -10.58
CA GLU A 72 -2.66 -1.19 -11.82
C GLU A 72 -2.65 -0.25 -13.04
N ARG A 73 -3.34 0.89 -12.97
CA ARG A 73 -3.38 1.89 -14.06
C ARG A 73 -1.99 2.45 -14.38
N ARG A 74 -1.12 2.58 -13.38
CA ARG A 74 0.28 3.03 -13.52
C ARG A 74 1.22 1.90 -13.97
N GLY A 75 0.76 0.65 -13.97
CA GLY A 75 1.57 -0.52 -14.30
C GLY A 75 2.59 -0.90 -13.21
N LEU A 76 2.29 -0.59 -11.95
CA LEU A 76 3.11 -1.01 -10.80
C LEU A 76 2.79 -2.43 -10.35
N ILE A 77 1.53 -2.82 -10.50
CA ILE A 77 1.03 -4.16 -10.18
C ILE A 77 0.18 -4.69 -11.33
N GLU A 78 0.04 -6.00 -11.36
CA GLU A 78 -0.87 -6.71 -12.27
C GLU A 78 -1.57 -7.87 -11.55
N PRO A 79 -2.72 -8.35 -12.07
CA PRO A 79 -3.41 -9.50 -11.51
C PRO A 79 -2.52 -10.75 -11.47
N ALA A 80 -2.47 -11.42 -10.33
CA ALA A 80 -1.71 -12.64 -10.12
C ALA A 80 -2.61 -13.88 -10.33
N GLY A 81 -2.61 -14.41 -11.55
CA GLY A 81 -3.33 -15.64 -11.88
C GLY A 81 -4.81 -15.43 -12.18
N SER A 82 -5.68 -16.29 -11.67
CA SER A 82 -7.13 -16.27 -11.95
C SER A 82 -7.97 -15.62 -10.85
N ASP A 83 -7.37 -15.28 -9.72
CA ASP A 83 -8.04 -14.58 -8.64
C ASP A 83 -8.08 -13.08 -8.94
N PRO A 84 -9.26 -12.45 -9.07
CA PRO A 84 -9.39 -11.03 -9.36
C PRO A 84 -8.93 -10.11 -8.21
N GLN A 85 -8.61 -10.66 -7.04
CA GLN A 85 -8.11 -9.92 -5.88
C GLN A 85 -6.68 -10.33 -5.50
N ALA A 86 -5.98 -11.03 -6.39
CA ALA A 86 -4.57 -11.33 -6.23
C ALA A 86 -3.74 -10.40 -7.12
N TRP A 87 -2.69 -9.84 -6.55
CA TRP A 87 -1.81 -8.86 -7.19
C TRP A 87 -0.36 -9.30 -7.10
N ARG A 88 0.43 -8.95 -8.10
CA ARG A 88 1.89 -9.07 -8.09
C ARG A 88 2.52 -7.80 -8.66
N LEU A 89 3.78 -7.55 -8.34
CA LEU A 89 4.54 -6.48 -9.00
C LEU A 89 4.67 -6.80 -10.51
N ALA A 90 4.55 -5.76 -11.34
CA ALA A 90 4.65 -5.87 -12.80
C ALA A 90 6.11 -5.91 -13.31
#